data_AF-X0RXZ7-F1
#
_entry.id   AF-X0RXZ7-F1
#
_cell.length_a   1.000
_cell.length_b   1.000
_cell.length_c   1.000
_cell.angle_alpha   90.00
_cell.angle_beta   90.00
_cell.angle_gamma   90.00
#
_symmetry.space_group_name_H-M   'P 1'
#
loop_
_entity.id
_entity.type
_entity.pdbx_description
1 polymer ?
#
loop_
_entity_poly.entity_id
_entity_poly.type
_entity_poly.pdbx_seq_one_letter_code
_entity_poly.pdbx_strand_id
1 'polypeptide(L)'
;MIKVDLERVIGKINPNIYGHFVEHLGRCIYGGIYEEDSPLSDERGFRKDVLEAVKNIRCPLLRWPGGNFASNYHWEDGIGPKDQRPVRFDLAWNKEETNRFGIDEFIEYCRAIGAEPYICVNIGTGNLDEAIHWLEYCNSTGNTYYAKLRAKNGHPEPYRVKYWGVGNENYGEWQVGYRSAKEYAKVLREYAYFMKVVDPTIKIIA
;
A
#
# COMPACT_ATOMS: atom_id res chain seq x y z
N MET A 1 27.59 26.86 21.00
CA MET A 1 27.39 27.82 19.88
C MET A 1 27.02 27.01 18.65
N ILE A 2 25.89 27.31 17.99
CA ILE A 2 25.51 26.68 16.72
C ILE A 2 25.90 27.65 15.59
N LYS A 3 26.58 27.16 14.55
CA LYS A 3 26.95 27.94 13.37
C LYS A 3 26.28 27.34 12.13
N VAL A 4 25.64 28.18 11.33
CA VAL A 4 25.04 27.80 10.04
C VAL A 4 25.87 28.46 8.93
N ASP A 5 26.29 27.66 7.96
CA ASP A 5 27.08 28.08 6.81
C ASP A 5 26.35 27.62 5.54
N LEU A 6 25.82 28.58 4.77
CA LEU A 6 24.97 28.31 3.60
C LEU A 6 25.77 27.79 2.39
N GLU A 7 27.09 27.97 2.37
CA GLU A 7 27.95 27.45 1.30
C GLU A 7 28.26 25.96 1.50
N ARG A 8 28.10 25.45 2.73
CA ARG A 8 28.32 24.04 3.07
C ARG A 8 27.06 23.20 2.86
N VAL A 9 26.73 22.92 1.60
CA VAL A 9 25.60 22.06 1.24
C VAL A 9 25.95 20.58 1.42
N ILE A 10 25.18 19.84 2.25
CA ILE A 10 25.33 18.38 2.42
C ILE A 10 24.59 17.61 1.31
N GLY A 11 23.40 18.07 0.93
CA GLY A 11 22.58 17.44 -0.10
C GLY A 11 21.18 18.01 -0.16
N LYS A 12 20.38 17.52 -1.12
CA LYS A 12 18.96 17.88 -1.23
C LYS A 12 18.15 17.00 -0.28
N ILE A 13 17.33 17.62 0.57
CA ILE A 13 16.37 16.90 1.40
C ILE A 13 15.34 16.24 0.48
N ASN A 14 15.28 14.91 0.49
CA ASN A 14 14.25 14.17 -0.21
C ASN A 14 12.93 14.34 0.57
N PRO A 15 11.85 14.88 -0.03
CA PRO A 15 10.59 15.09 0.68
C PRO A 15 10.01 13.80 1.26
N ASN A 16 10.31 12.63 0.68
CA ASN A 16 9.79 11.35 1.14
C ASN A 16 10.27 10.94 2.54
N ILE A 17 11.25 11.63 3.15
CA ILE A 17 11.58 11.43 4.57
C ILE A 17 10.44 11.87 5.50
N TYR A 18 9.50 12.66 4.98
CA TYR A 18 8.26 13.08 5.66
C TYR A 18 7.06 12.19 5.30
N GLY A 19 7.31 10.98 4.78
CA GLY A 19 6.27 10.01 4.48
C GLY A 19 5.54 9.52 5.73
N HIS A 20 4.32 9.02 5.52
CA HIS A 20 3.48 8.45 6.56
C HIS A 20 3.09 7.01 6.24
N PHE A 21 2.44 6.35 7.18
CA PHE A 21 2.06 4.95 7.10
C PHE A 21 0.67 4.76 7.69
N VAL A 22 -0.18 4.02 6.97
CA VAL A 22 -1.49 3.55 7.44
C VAL A 22 -1.57 2.05 7.27
N GLU A 23 -1.99 1.37 8.32
CA GLU A 23 -2.19 -0.08 8.34
C GLU A 23 -3.66 -0.40 8.59
N HIS A 24 -4.12 -1.53 8.07
CA HIS A 24 -5.33 -2.19 8.55
C HIS A 24 -5.14 -2.72 9.99
N LEU A 25 -5.05 -1.79 10.93
CA LEU A 25 -4.81 -2.02 12.36
C LEU A 25 -5.74 -1.16 13.19
N GLY A 26 -6.53 -1.81 14.05
CA GLY A 26 -7.42 -1.13 14.99
C GLY A 26 -8.38 -0.18 14.27
N ARG A 27 -8.26 1.13 14.56
CA ARG A 27 -9.09 2.18 13.95
C ARG A 27 -8.34 3.07 12.96
N CYS A 28 -7.20 2.61 12.43
CA CYS A 28 -6.42 3.41 11.48
C CYS A 28 -7.19 3.61 10.17
N ILE A 29 -7.69 2.51 9.59
CA ILE A 29 -8.59 2.55 8.42
C ILE A 29 -10.03 2.80 8.88
N TYR A 30 -10.69 1.78 9.43
CA TYR A 30 -12.09 1.83 9.81
C TYR A 30 -12.34 2.68 11.06
N GLY A 31 -13.13 3.74 10.92
CA GLY A 31 -13.35 4.75 11.96
C GLY A 31 -12.19 5.76 12.11
N GLY A 32 -11.17 5.65 11.25
CA GLY A 32 -10.04 6.57 11.14
C GLY A 32 -10.12 7.38 9.86
N ILE A 33 -9.33 7.00 8.85
CA ILE A 33 -9.36 7.67 7.54
C ILE A 33 -10.62 7.34 6.72
N TYR A 34 -11.27 6.20 7.02
CA TYR A 34 -12.41 5.67 6.31
C TYR A 34 -13.53 5.26 7.27
N GLU A 35 -14.72 5.82 7.08
CA GLU A 35 -15.90 5.53 7.89
C GLU A 35 -17.15 5.74 7.05
N GLU A 36 -17.71 4.65 6.53
CA GLU A 36 -18.97 4.67 5.77
C GLU A 36 -20.11 5.20 6.65
N ASP A 37 -21.05 5.91 6.03
CA ASP A 37 -22.26 6.48 6.64
C ASP A 37 -22.05 7.51 7.77
N SER A 38 -20.80 7.89 8.07
CA SER A 38 -20.50 8.95 9.02
C SER A 38 -20.90 10.32 8.47
N PRO A 39 -21.55 11.20 9.26
CA PRO A 39 -21.88 12.57 8.83
C PRO A 39 -20.61 13.42 8.55
N LEU A 40 -19.47 12.98 9.07
CA LEU A 40 -18.17 13.62 8.85
C LEU A 40 -17.46 13.11 7.60
N SER A 41 -17.97 12.07 6.94
CA SER A 41 -17.38 11.52 5.72
C SER A 41 -17.88 12.21 4.44
N ASP A 42 -17.12 12.08 3.37
CA ASP A 42 -17.57 12.36 2.00
C ASP A 42 -18.28 11.15 1.39
N GLU A 43 -18.73 11.27 0.14
CA GLU A 43 -19.46 10.23 -0.59
C GLU A 43 -18.66 8.95 -0.85
N ARG A 44 -17.33 9.01 -0.72
CA ARG A 44 -16.45 7.84 -0.83
C ARG A 44 -16.27 7.13 0.50
N GLY A 45 -16.70 7.74 1.60
CA GLY A 45 -16.49 7.25 2.96
C GLY A 45 -15.23 7.83 3.62
N PHE A 46 -14.53 8.78 3.00
CA PHE A 46 -13.36 9.40 3.61
C PHE A 46 -13.76 10.47 4.61
N ARG A 47 -13.23 10.37 5.83
CA ARG A 47 -13.48 11.35 6.89
C ARG A 47 -12.90 12.71 6.51
N LYS A 48 -13.75 13.71 6.24
CA LYS A 48 -13.34 15.03 5.69
C LYS A 48 -12.44 15.80 6.65
N ASP A 49 -12.73 15.71 7.94
CA ASP A 49 -11.94 16.32 9.01
C ASP A 49 -10.54 15.70 9.12
N VAL A 50 -10.44 14.38 8.98
CA VAL A 50 -9.14 13.67 8.93
C VAL A 50 -8.40 13.97 7.63
N LEU A 51 -9.09 13.94 6.50
CA LEU A 51 -8.53 14.24 5.19
C LEU A 51 -7.89 15.63 5.16
N GLU A 52 -8.56 16.62 5.75
CA GLU A 52 -8.04 17.98 5.88
C GLU A 52 -6.80 18.05 6.78
N ALA A 53 -6.80 17.36 7.92
CA ALA A 53 -5.63 17.27 8.78
C ALA A 53 -4.40 16.66 8.05
N VAL A 54 -4.61 15.60 7.25
CA VAL A 54 -3.55 14.94 6.48
C VAL A 54 -3.03 15.84 5.35
N LYS A 55 -3.89 16.61 4.68
CA LYS A 55 -3.46 17.61 3.68
C LYS A 55 -2.57 18.69 4.30
N ASN A 56 -2.89 19.13 5.52
CA ASN A 56 -2.15 20.20 6.20
C ASN A 56 -0.70 19.81 6.55
N ILE A 57 -0.44 18.52 6.80
CA ILE A 57 0.93 18.03 7.03
C ILE A 57 1.69 17.70 5.73
N ARG A 58 1.03 17.83 4.56
CA ARG A 58 1.63 17.66 3.22
C ARG A 58 2.36 16.33 3.06
N CYS A 59 1.69 15.24 3.42
CA CYS A 59 2.20 13.88 3.28
C CYS A 59 2.63 13.61 1.82
N PRO A 60 3.93 13.40 1.53
CA PRO A 60 4.41 13.19 0.16
C PRO A 60 4.33 11.72 -0.28
N LEU A 61 4.32 10.79 0.67
CA LEU A 61 4.38 9.35 0.44
C LEU A 61 3.58 8.65 1.55
N LEU A 62 2.64 7.78 1.18
CA LEU A 62 1.82 7.04 2.13
C LEU A 62 1.99 5.53 1.92
N ARG A 63 2.45 4.81 2.95
CA ARG A 63 2.59 3.34 2.94
C ARG A 63 1.28 2.65 3.36
N TRP A 64 0.94 1.54 2.71
CA TRP A 64 -0.25 0.68 2.91
C TRP A 64 0.00 -0.72 2.27
N PRO A 65 -0.75 -1.82 2.54
CA PRO A 65 -1.85 -2.01 3.49
C PRO A 65 -1.42 -2.21 4.93
N GLY A 66 -0.13 -2.40 5.18
CA GLY A 66 0.30 -2.69 6.52
C GLY A 66 1.69 -3.25 6.61
N GLY A 67 2.13 -3.34 7.85
CA GLY A 67 3.27 -4.12 8.24
C GLY A 67 2.83 -5.55 8.43
N ASN A 68 2.42 -5.91 9.65
CA ASN A 68 2.08 -7.29 9.97
C ASN A 68 0.88 -7.78 9.16
N PHE A 69 -0.16 -6.95 9.02
CA PHE A 69 -1.36 -7.26 8.24
C PHE A 69 -1.06 -7.69 6.80
N ALA A 70 -0.08 -7.06 6.15
CA ALA A 70 0.24 -7.34 4.75
C ALA A 70 0.73 -8.78 4.53
N SER A 71 1.21 -9.48 5.56
CA SER A 71 1.78 -10.83 5.42
C SER A 71 0.75 -11.96 5.37
N ASN A 72 -0.54 -11.65 5.58
CA ASN A 72 -1.67 -12.55 5.36
C ASN A 72 -2.81 -11.89 4.56
N TYR A 73 -2.53 -10.77 3.88
CA TYR A 73 -3.49 -10.05 3.07
C TYR A 73 -3.42 -10.50 1.61
N HIS A 74 -4.58 -10.81 1.03
CA HIS A 74 -4.71 -11.12 -0.39
C HIS A 74 -5.42 -9.97 -1.11
N TRP A 75 -4.69 -9.22 -1.92
CA TRP A 75 -5.15 -7.91 -2.44
C TRP A 75 -6.41 -8.00 -3.31
N GLU A 76 -6.64 -9.15 -3.95
CA GLU A 76 -7.82 -9.41 -4.76
C GLU A 76 -9.12 -9.39 -3.95
N ASP A 77 -9.05 -9.70 -2.64
CA ASP A 77 -10.21 -9.61 -1.75
C ASP A 77 -10.66 -8.14 -1.57
N GLY A 78 -9.77 -7.17 -1.82
CA GLY A 78 -10.02 -5.73 -1.69
C GLY A 78 -10.47 -5.01 -2.96
N ILE A 79 -10.78 -5.71 -4.05
CA ILE A 79 -11.21 -5.07 -5.32
C ILE A 79 -12.61 -5.48 -5.74
N GLY A 80 -13.18 -4.76 -6.72
CA GLY A 80 -14.51 -5.04 -7.25
C GLY A 80 -15.64 -4.55 -6.32
N PRO A 81 -16.90 -4.97 -6.57
CA PRO A 81 -18.05 -4.50 -5.81
C PRO A 81 -17.91 -4.80 -4.30
N LYS A 82 -17.96 -3.77 -3.45
CA LYS A 82 -17.70 -3.87 -2.00
C LYS A 82 -18.53 -4.96 -1.30
N ASP A 83 -19.78 -5.14 -1.70
CA ASP A 83 -20.69 -6.12 -1.06
C ASP A 83 -20.39 -7.58 -1.44
N GLN A 84 -19.51 -7.80 -2.42
CA GLN A 84 -19.05 -9.14 -2.82
C GLN A 84 -17.66 -9.46 -2.28
N ARG A 85 -16.99 -8.50 -1.63
CA ARG A 85 -15.66 -8.69 -1.05
C ARG A 85 -15.78 -9.58 0.19
N PRO A 86 -14.89 -10.59 0.34
CA PRO A 86 -15.00 -11.52 1.46
C PRO A 86 -14.55 -10.85 2.75
N VAL A 87 -15.21 -11.18 3.86
CA VAL A 87 -14.69 -10.90 5.19
C VAL A 87 -13.62 -11.94 5.53
N ARG A 88 -12.43 -11.49 5.94
CA ARG A 88 -11.31 -12.36 6.32
C ARG A 88 -10.97 -12.19 7.80
N PHE A 89 -10.39 -13.21 8.41
CA PHE A 89 -9.79 -13.08 9.73
C PHE A 89 -8.33 -12.68 9.58
N ASP A 90 -7.99 -11.48 10.06
CA ASP A 90 -6.63 -11.00 10.12
C ASP A 90 -5.86 -11.65 11.28
N LEU A 91 -4.81 -12.40 10.93
CA LEU A 91 -3.93 -13.08 11.88
C LEU A 91 -3.00 -12.14 12.63
N ALA A 92 -2.67 -10.97 12.06
CA ALA A 92 -1.77 -10.02 12.69
C ALA A 92 -2.40 -9.36 13.93
N TRP A 93 -3.66 -8.92 13.80
CA TRP A 93 -4.33 -8.12 14.82
C TRP A 93 -5.57 -8.80 15.42
N ASN A 94 -5.85 -10.05 15.06
CA ASN A 94 -6.97 -10.86 15.56
C ASN A 94 -8.33 -10.15 15.40
N LYS A 95 -8.59 -9.66 14.18
CA LYS A 95 -9.81 -8.92 13.83
C LYS A 95 -10.36 -9.39 12.51
N GLU A 96 -11.66 -9.18 12.32
CA GLU A 96 -12.26 -9.33 11.00
C GLU A 96 -11.88 -8.13 10.12
N GLU A 97 -11.46 -8.43 8.90
CA GLU A 97 -11.21 -7.47 7.84
C GLU A 97 -12.35 -7.56 6.82
N THR A 98 -13.09 -6.47 6.66
CA THR A 98 -14.26 -6.42 5.76
C THR A 98 -13.87 -6.27 4.28
N ASN A 99 -12.63 -5.88 4.01
CA ASN A 99 -12.06 -5.55 2.69
C ASN A 99 -12.79 -4.44 1.94
N ARG A 100 -13.64 -3.66 2.63
CA ARG A 100 -14.37 -2.54 2.02
C ARG A 100 -13.47 -1.35 1.69
N PHE A 101 -12.30 -1.27 2.31
CA PHE A 101 -11.21 -0.39 1.92
C PHE A 101 -10.07 -1.24 1.33
N GLY A 102 -9.90 -1.21 0.01
CA GLY A 102 -8.84 -1.93 -0.67
C GLY A 102 -7.94 -1.00 -1.48
N ILE A 103 -7.27 -1.57 -2.48
CA ILE A 103 -6.30 -0.82 -3.29
C ILE A 103 -6.96 0.35 -4.05
N ASP A 104 -8.16 0.16 -4.58
CA ASP A 104 -8.86 1.19 -5.35
C ASP A 104 -9.17 2.41 -4.45
N GLU A 105 -9.75 2.16 -3.27
CA GLU A 105 -10.03 3.20 -2.28
C GLU A 105 -8.74 3.85 -1.74
N PHE A 106 -7.67 3.08 -1.52
CA PHE A 106 -6.38 3.60 -1.07
C PHE A 106 -5.75 4.56 -2.10
N ILE A 107 -5.82 4.23 -3.38
CA ILE A 107 -5.30 5.08 -4.46
C ILE A 107 -6.12 6.37 -4.56
N GLU A 108 -7.45 6.30 -4.44
CA GLU A 108 -8.29 7.48 -4.37
C GLU A 108 -7.96 8.37 -3.16
N TYR A 109 -7.69 7.77 -2.00
CA TYR A 109 -7.28 8.49 -0.81
C TYR A 109 -5.94 9.20 -1.02
N CYS A 110 -4.94 8.51 -1.56
CA CYS A 110 -3.63 9.08 -1.90
C CYS A 110 -3.76 10.28 -2.85
N ARG A 111 -4.59 10.14 -3.91
CA ARG A 111 -4.89 11.24 -4.84
C ARG A 111 -5.56 12.42 -4.15
N ALA A 112 -6.49 12.15 -3.23
CA ALA A 112 -7.20 13.19 -2.50
C ALA A 112 -6.27 14.02 -1.59
N ILE A 113 -5.24 13.41 -0.99
CA ILE A 113 -4.26 14.10 -0.14
C ILE A 113 -3.00 14.58 -0.88
N GLY A 114 -2.84 14.21 -2.15
CA GLY A 114 -1.66 14.53 -2.95
C GLY A 114 -0.40 13.72 -2.61
N ALA A 115 -0.56 12.52 -2.05
CA ALA A 115 0.55 11.62 -1.69
C ALA A 115 0.82 10.61 -2.81
N GLU A 116 2.08 10.22 -2.97
CA GLU A 116 2.44 9.05 -3.74
C GLU A 116 2.09 7.78 -2.95
N PRO A 117 1.52 6.75 -3.59
CA PRO A 117 1.27 5.46 -2.94
C PRO A 117 2.55 4.64 -2.80
N TYR A 118 2.74 4.03 -1.62
CA TYR A 118 3.67 2.95 -1.35
C TYR A 118 2.86 1.71 -0.99
N ILE A 119 2.96 0.65 -1.82
CA ILE A 119 2.35 -0.66 -1.55
C ILE A 119 3.35 -1.64 -0.94
N CYS A 120 2.93 -2.40 0.06
CA CYS A 120 3.66 -3.53 0.63
C CYS A 120 3.05 -4.86 0.15
N VAL A 121 3.81 -5.69 -0.58
CA VAL A 121 3.31 -6.98 -1.08
C VAL A 121 3.41 -8.07 -0.02
N ASN A 122 2.46 -9.01 -0.07
CA ASN A 122 2.43 -10.18 0.79
C ASN A 122 3.48 -11.22 0.35
N ILE A 123 4.44 -11.54 1.22
CA ILE A 123 5.39 -12.65 1.03
C ILE A 123 5.32 -13.70 2.16
N GLY A 124 4.31 -13.56 3.03
CA GLY A 124 4.01 -14.49 4.11
C GLY A 124 3.19 -15.65 3.58
N THR A 125 1.87 -15.45 3.43
CA THR A 125 0.97 -16.43 2.79
C THR A 125 0.83 -16.24 1.29
N GLY A 126 1.22 -15.08 0.77
CA GLY A 126 1.17 -14.75 -0.66
C GLY A 126 2.28 -15.42 -1.46
N ASN A 127 2.26 -15.19 -2.78
CA ASN A 127 3.25 -15.74 -3.71
C ASN A 127 3.67 -14.71 -4.78
N LEU A 128 4.63 -15.09 -5.63
CA LEU A 128 5.18 -14.21 -6.65
C LEU A 128 4.13 -13.79 -7.68
N ASP A 129 3.29 -14.73 -8.14
CA ASP A 129 2.23 -14.43 -9.11
C ASP A 129 1.28 -13.39 -8.55
N GLU A 130 0.89 -13.52 -7.28
CA GLU A 130 0.03 -12.55 -6.60
C GLU A 130 0.64 -11.13 -6.59
N ALA A 131 1.94 -11.00 -6.27
CA ALA A 131 2.63 -9.72 -6.31
C ALA A 131 2.74 -9.13 -7.73
N ILE A 132 3.00 -9.98 -8.73
CA ILE A 132 3.06 -9.59 -10.15
C ILE A 132 1.69 -9.13 -10.64
N HIS A 133 0.63 -9.87 -10.31
CA HIS A 133 -0.74 -9.53 -10.66
C HIS A 133 -1.18 -8.22 -10.02
N TRP A 134 -0.80 -7.98 -8.77
CA TRP A 134 -1.08 -6.70 -8.11
C TRP A 134 -0.39 -5.53 -8.81
N LEU A 135 0.88 -5.71 -9.18
CA LEU A 135 1.62 -4.71 -9.94
C LEU A 135 1.03 -4.50 -11.33
N GLU A 136 0.64 -5.57 -12.02
CA GLU A 136 -0.04 -5.49 -13.31
C GLU A 136 -1.36 -4.71 -13.20
N TYR A 137 -2.18 -5.04 -12.20
CA TYR A 137 -3.41 -4.34 -11.88
C TYR A 137 -3.16 -2.85 -11.70
N CYS A 138 -2.15 -2.47 -10.92
CA CYS A 138 -1.85 -1.08 -10.62
C CYS A 138 -1.23 -0.32 -11.80
N ASN A 139 -0.31 -0.93 -12.55
CA ASN A 139 0.60 -0.17 -13.42
C ASN A 139 0.48 -0.49 -14.91
N SER A 140 -0.09 -1.63 -15.29
CA SER A 140 -0.15 -2.04 -16.71
C SER A 140 -1.04 -1.10 -17.53
N THR A 141 -0.50 -0.65 -18.66
CA THR A 141 -1.21 0.05 -19.75
C THR A 141 -1.65 -0.91 -20.85
N GLY A 142 -1.40 -2.21 -20.69
CA GLY A 142 -1.69 -3.24 -21.70
C GLY A 142 -3.14 -3.70 -21.69
N ASN A 143 -3.40 -4.75 -22.48
CA ASN A 143 -4.72 -5.39 -22.62
C ASN A 143 -4.82 -6.72 -21.84
N THR A 144 -4.02 -6.84 -20.79
CA THR A 144 -3.86 -8.04 -19.95
C THR A 144 -5.02 -8.17 -18.95
N TYR A 145 -5.15 -9.34 -18.30
CA TYR A 145 -6.31 -9.64 -17.47
C TYR A 145 -6.49 -8.62 -16.33
N TYR A 146 -5.44 -8.34 -15.55
CA TYR A 146 -5.55 -7.46 -14.39
C TYR A 146 -5.66 -5.99 -14.79
N ALA A 147 -5.04 -5.58 -15.91
CA ALA A 147 -5.26 -4.24 -16.47
C ALA A 147 -6.74 -4.01 -16.86
N LYS A 148 -7.35 -4.99 -17.52
CA LYS A 148 -8.79 -4.97 -17.84
C LYS A 148 -9.66 -5.03 -16.60
N LEU A 149 -9.25 -5.80 -15.59
CA LEU A 149 -9.99 -5.90 -14.34
C LEU A 149 -10.01 -4.56 -13.61
N ARG A 150 -8.87 -3.84 -13.56
CA ARG A 150 -8.79 -2.46 -13.06
C ARG A 150 -9.76 -1.54 -13.81
N ALA A 151 -9.72 -1.58 -15.13
CA ALA A 151 -10.64 -0.80 -15.96
C ALA A 151 -12.13 -1.15 -15.71
N LYS A 152 -12.44 -2.44 -15.59
CA LYS A 152 -13.79 -2.95 -15.29
C LYS A 152 -14.28 -2.48 -13.92
N ASN A 153 -13.38 -2.37 -12.94
CA ASN A 153 -13.71 -1.87 -11.60
C ASN A 153 -13.87 -0.33 -11.54
N GLY A 154 -13.80 0.37 -12.68
CA GLY A 154 -14.04 1.82 -12.76
C GLY A 154 -12.77 2.66 -12.95
N HIS A 155 -11.61 2.03 -13.09
CA HIS A 155 -10.32 2.72 -13.13
C HIS A 155 -9.53 2.39 -14.41
N PRO A 156 -9.90 2.96 -15.57
CA PRO A 156 -9.28 2.63 -16.85
C PRO A 156 -7.79 2.99 -16.91
N GLU A 157 -7.42 4.15 -16.36
CA GLU A 157 -6.03 4.59 -16.31
C GLU A 157 -5.23 3.88 -15.21
N PRO A 158 -3.96 3.49 -15.47
CA PRO A 158 -3.11 2.90 -14.45
C PRO A 158 -2.83 3.88 -13.31
N TYR A 159 -2.68 3.33 -12.11
CA TYR A 159 -2.33 4.05 -10.89
C TYR A 159 -0.88 4.51 -10.88
N ARG A 160 0.02 3.78 -11.57
CA ARG A 160 1.45 4.10 -11.68
C ARG A 160 2.13 4.18 -10.32
N VAL A 161 1.87 3.18 -9.47
CA VAL A 161 2.47 3.07 -8.14
C VAL A 161 3.98 2.88 -8.28
N LYS A 162 4.75 3.78 -7.67
CA LYS A 162 6.21 3.80 -7.81
C LYS A 162 6.94 3.00 -6.74
N TYR A 163 6.40 2.92 -5.53
CA TYR A 163 7.11 2.38 -4.37
C TYR A 163 6.48 1.05 -3.94
N TRP A 164 7.28 0.00 -3.92
CA TRP A 164 6.85 -1.35 -3.62
C TRP A 164 7.77 -1.98 -2.57
N GLY A 165 7.25 -2.22 -1.38
CA GLY A 165 7.93 -3.00 -0.34
C GLY A 165 7.71 -4.48 -0.55
N VAL A 166 8.79 -5.26 -0.56
CA VAL A 166 8.73 -6.72 -0.71
C VAL A 166 8.71 -7.36 0.66
N GLY A 167 7.50 -7.59 1.17
CA GLY A 167 7.27 -8.10 2.50
C GLY A 167 7.36 -7.03 3.60
N ASN A 168 7.14 -7.49 4.83
CA ASN A 168 7.26 -6.68 6.02
C ASN A 168 7.92 -7.49 7.12
N GLU A 169 9.02 -6.97 7.67
CA GLU A 169 9.67 -7.46 8.90
C GLU A 169 9.72 -8.99 9.02
N ASN A 170 9.93 -9.68 7.90
CA ASN A 170 9.86 -11.14 7.84
C ASN A 170 10.97 -11.81 8.67
N TYR A 171 11.87 -11.04 9.29
CA TYR A 171 12.85 -11.50 10.25
C TYR A 171 12.28 -11.75 11.67
N GLY A 172 11.06 -11.30 11.97
CA GLY A 172 10.44 -11.46 13.29
C GLY A 172 9.60 -12.73 13.40
N GLU A 173 9.74 -13.49 14.49
CA GLU A 173 8.98 -14.75 14.71
C GLU A 173 7.47 -14.52 14.90
N TRP A 174 7.06 -13.29 15.25
CA TRP A 174 5.65 -12.91 15.32
C TRP A 174 4.99 -12.74 13.95
N GLN A 175 5.79 -12.67 12.89
CA GLN A 175 5.31 -12.35 11.56
C GLN A 175 4.81 -13.59 10.84
N VAL A 176 3.61 -13.50 10.23
CA VAL A 176 3.11 -14.57 9.36
C VAL A 176 4.09 -14.78 8.21
N GLY A 177 4.59 -16.01 8.07
CA GLY A 177 5.64 -16.32 7.10
C GLY A 177 6.99 -15.70 7.43
N TYR A 178 7.39 -15.73 8.71
CA TYR A 178 8.76 -15.54 9.17
C TYR A 178 9.78 -16.28 8.29
N ARG A 179 10.95 -15.66 8.09
CA ARG A 179 12.07 -16.14 7.29
C ARG A 179 13.38 -15.76 7.96
N SER A 180 14.36 -16.66 7.88
CA SER A 180 15.75 -16.29 8.13
C SER A 180 16.24 -15.26 7.10
N ALA A 181 17.32 -14.54 7.43
CA ALA A 181 17.93 -13.56 6.52
C ALA A 181 18.28 -14.16 5.14
N LYS A 182 18.77 -15.40 5.10
CA LYS A 182 19.13 -16.09 3.85
C LYS A 182 17.91 -16.42 2.99
N GLU A 183 16.82 -16.85 3.62
CA GLU A 183 15.56 -17.15 2.93
C GLU A 183 14.92 -15.88 2.39
N TYR A 184 14.84 -14.83 3.21
CA TYR A 184 14.33 -13.53 2.79
C TYR A 184 15.14 -12.98 1.60
N ALA A 185 16.47 -13.00 1.67
CA ALA A 185 17.32 -12.51 0.58
C ALA A 185 17.09 -13.25 -0.75
N LYS A 186 16.81 -14.56 -0.70
CA LYS A 186 16.48 -15.35 -1.90
C LYS A 186 15.13 -14.92 -2.48
N VAL A 187 14.10 -14.82 -1.64
CA VAL A 187 12.75 -14.41 -2.02
C VAL A 187 12.75 -12.99 -2.58
N LEU A 188 13.37 -12.04 -1.87
CA LEU A 188 13.49 -10.65 -2.28
C LEU A 188 14.09 -10.53 -3.69
N ARG A 189 15.19 -11.25 -3.96
CA ARG A 189 15.85 -11.17 -5.27
C ARG A 189 14.93 -11.62 -6.39
N GLU A 190 14.16 -12.68 -6.17
CA GLU A 190 13.21 -13.22 -7.15
C GLU A 190 12.05 -12.25 -7.39
N TYR A 191 11.41 -11.77 -6.32
CA TYR A 191 10.31 -10.79 -6.41
C TYR A 191 10.77 -9.49 -7.07
N ALA A 192 11.89 -8.91 -6.60
CA ALA A 192 12.41 -7.67 -7.14
C ALA A 192 12.77 -7.80 -8.63
N TYR A 193 13.28 -8.95 -9.07
CA TYR A 193 13.59 -9.19 -10.48
C TYR A 193 12.33 -9.22 -11.33
N PHE A 194 11.38 -10.10 -11.01
CA PHE A 194 10.20 -10.30 -11.85
C PHE A 194 9.20 -9.15 -11.77
N MET A 195 9.04 -8.50 -10.62
CA MET A 195 8.26 -7.26 -10.54
C MET A 195 8.86 -6.16 -11.44
N LYS A 196 10.19 -6.06 -11.54
CA LYS A 196 10.83 -5.12 -12.48
C LYS A 196 10.76 -5.53 -13.94
N VAL A 197 10.53 -6.81 -14.24
CA VAL A 197 10.20 -7.25 -15.60
C VAL A 197 8.82 -6.72 -16.02
N VAL A 198 7.86 -6.71 -15.09
CA VAL A 198 6.51 -6.15 -15.31
C VAL A 198 6.57 -4.63 -15.48
N ASP A 199 7.26 -3.94 -14.57
CA ASP A 199 7.45 -2.49 -14.63
C ASP A 199 8.87 -2.10 -14.18
N PRO A 200 9.79 -1.78 -15.10
CA PRO A 200 11.17 -1.46 -14.75
C PRO A 200 11.32 -0.10 -14.04
N THR A 201 10.26 0.71 -13.97
CA THR A 201 10.31 2.07 -13.39
C THR A 201 10.11 2.08 -11.87
N ILE A 202 9.62 0.98 -11.29
CA ILE A 202 9.34 0.89 -9.86
C ILE A 202 10.61 0.94 -9.00
N LYS A 203 10.43 1.41 -7.76
CA LYS A 203 11.39 1.37 -6.67
C LYS A 203 11.00 0.23 -5.75
N ILE A 204 11.91 -0.72 -5.58
CA ILE A 204 11.77 -1.82 -4.63
C ILE A 204 12.39 -1.41 -3.29
N ILE A 205 11.67 -1.66 -2.21
CA ILE A 205 12.12 -1.53 -0.82
C ILE A 205 12.23 -2.94 -0.23
N ALA A 206 13.36 -3.21 0.42
CA ALA A 206 13.76 -4.48 1.01
C ALA A 206 13.92 -4.35 2.53
#